data_AF-A0A7J5YP48-F1
#
_entry.id   AF-A0A7J5YP48-F1
#
_cell.length_a   1.000
_cell.length_b   1.000
_cell.length_c   1.000
_cell.angle_alpha   90.00
_cell.angle_beta   90.00
_cell.angle_gamma   90.00
#
_symmetry.space_group_name_H-M   'P 1'
#
loop_
_entity.id
_entity.type
_entity.pdbx_description
1 polymer ?
#
loop_
_entity_poly.entity_id
_entity_poly.type
_entity_poly.pdbx_seq_one_letter_code
_entity_poly.pdbx_strand_id
1 'polypeptide(L)'
;MSIPHPPAARVWPALVLLLLPSPVAAEEASLLEGWHDVWLFRFLVNVLGYSTIIIPGYFLISYFKRTNYLETGSGICFPLIKTCVFGSEAKTGLLEDVSVTPRNEADSGSSVSYLTWGVLQERVMTRSYGSTTPEEAGEKFKDSQFLVFMNRILALTVSGLWCLMFKQPRHGAPMYKYSFASLSNIMSSWCQYEALKYISFPTQVLAKASKVIPVMLMGKIVSHKSYEYWEYFTAVLISLGVSMFLLSSTPSKQPSTVTTFSGIVILIGYIVFDSFTSNWQDNLFKYKMSSVQMMFGVNLFSCLFTVGSLLEQGAFFDSVAFMTRHSEFAFHAVLLSVCSACGQLFIFYTISQFGAAVFTIIMTLRQAIAILLSCFLYGHAVTIVGGFGVGVVFLALFLRVYARSRMKSGRRLAAPLGQKV
;
A
#
# COMPACT_ATOMS: atom_id res chain seq x y z
N MET A 1 39.68 18.86 26.89
CA MET A 1 39.87 17.81 25.85
C MET A 1 39.17 16.56 26.34
N SER A 2 37.85 16.52 26.19
CA SER A 2 37.10 15.76 25.17
C SER A 2 36.79 14.31 25.60
N ILE A 3 35.56 14.16 26.10
CA ILE A 3 34.78 12.95 26.39
C ILE A 3 34.51 12.17 25.09
N PRO A 4 34.25 10.84 25.17
CA PRO A 4 33.09 10.31 24.45
C PRO A 4 32.14 9.50 25.34
N HIS A 5 30.84 9.75 25.11
CA HIS A 5 29.66 9.16 25.71
C HIS A 5 29.44 7.69 25.31
N PRO A 6 28.72 6.88 26.11
CA PRO A 6 28.32 5.53 25.75
C PRO A 6 26.99 5.52 24.95
N PRO A 7 26.75 4.55 24.06
CA PRO A 7 25.41 4.33 23.51
C PRO A 7 24.56 3.52 24.50
N ALA A 8 23.72 4.21 25.26
CA ALA A 8 22.69 3.62 26.10
C ALA A 8 21.43 3.31 25.27
N ALA A 9 21.25 2.05 24.84
CA ALA A 9 19.94 1.43 24.51
C ALA A 9 20.01 -0.07 24.12
N ARG A 10 20.99 -0.85 24.60
CA ARG A 10 21.06 -2.32 24.33
C ARG A 10 21.15 -3.20 25.57
N VAL A 11 20.93 -2.64 26.75
CA VAL A 11 21.31 -3.33 27.99
C VAL A 11 20.17 -4.15 28.62
N TRP A 12 18.90 -3.93 28.26
CA TRP A 12 17.81 -4.61 28.96
C TRP A 12 17.65 -6.12 28.67
N PRO A 13 17.97 -6.66 27.48
CA PRO A 13 18.02 -8.11 27.28
C PRO A 13 19.36 -8.71 27.74
N ALA A 14 20.46 -7.97 27.61
CA ALA A 14 21.81 -8.49 27.83
C ALA A 14 22.19 -8.62 29.33
N LEU A 15 21.68 -7.76 30.21
CA LEU A 15 21.94 -7.87 31.65
C LEU A 15 21.13 -8.99 32.32
N VAL A 16 19.96 -9.35 31.77
CA VAL A 16 19.15 -10.48 32.26
C VAL A 16 19.80 -11.81 31.85
N LEU A 17 20.40 -11.86 30.65
CA LEU A 17 21.14 -13.03 30.15
C LEU A 17 22.48 -13.29 30.85
N LEU A 18 23.06 -12.30 31.55
CA LEU A 18 24.33 -12.44 32.27
C LEU A 18 24.18 -13.02 33.69
N LEU A 19 22.95 -13.18 34.20
CA LEU A 19 22.67 -13.66 35.56
C LEU A 19 21.96 -15.03 35.60
N LEU A 20 21.62 -15.62 34.45
CA LEU A 20 20.94 -16.92 34.37
C LEU A 20 21.95 -18.03 34.03
N PRO A 21 21.84 -19.21 34.67
CA PRO A 21 22.71 -20.34 34.36
C PRO A 21 22.57 -20.71 32.87
N SER A 22 23.70 -20.93 32.18
CA SER A 22 23.80 -21.25 30.73
C SER A 22 22.74 -22.20 30.14
N PRO A 23 22.25 -23.27 30.81
CA PRO A 23 21.18 -24.08 30.25
C PRO A 23 19.84 -23.33 30.12
N VAL A 24 19.51 -22.45 31.06
CA VAL A 24 18.25 -21.68 31.06
C VAL A 24 18.28 -20.58 30.00
N ALA A 25 19.42 -19.93 29.80
CA ALA A 25 19.58 -18.93 28.74
C ALA A 25 19.49 -19.55 27.32
N ALA A 26 19.99 -20.78 27.14
CA ALA A 26 19.89 -21.52 25.88
C ALA A 26 18.48 -22.08 25.64
N GLU A 27 17.78 -22.48 26.69
CA GLU A 27 16.38 -22.92 26.64
C GLU A 27 15.44 -21.73 26.40
N GLU A 28 15.67 -20.58 27.04
CA GLU A 28 14.94 -19.33 26.75
C GLU A 28 15.23 -18.79 25.35
N ALA A 29 16.47 -18.90 24.85
CA ALA A 29 16.81 -18.50 23.49
C ALA A 29 16.16 -19.40 22.44
N SER A 30 16.16 -20.73 22.65
CA SER A 30 15.50 -21.68 21.73
C SER A 30 13.97 -21.60 21.81
N LEU A 31 13.41 -21.31 22.99
CA LEU A 31 12.00 -20.94 23.13
C LEU A 31 11.72 -19.63 22.38
N LEU A 32 12.47 -18.54 22.61
CA LEU A 32 12.33 -17.28 21.87
C LEU A 32 12.40 -17.47 20.35
N GLU A 33 13.28 -18.35 19.88
CA GLU A 33 13.40 -18.72 18.47
C GLU A 33 12.15 -19.45 17.96
N GLY A 34 11.59 -20.39 18.74
CA GLY A 34 10.32 -21.05 18.46
C GLY A 34 9.09 -20.12 18.50
N TRP A 35 9.10 -19.08 19.35
CA TRP A 35 8.06 -18.04 19.36
C TRP A 35 8.18 -17.12 18.14
N HIS A 36 9.40 -16.83 17.67
CA HIS A 36 9.64 -16.10 16.41
C HIS A 36 9.14 -16.84 15.16
N ASP A 37 8.93 -18.15 15.23
CA ASP A 37 8.32 -18.94 14.16
C ASP A 37 6.80 -18.79 14.08
N VAL A 38 6.14 -18.41 15.19
CA VAL A 38 4.71 -18.15 15.21
C VAL A 38 4.43 -16.79 14.55
N TRP A 39 3.77 -16.81 13.39
CA TRP A 39 3.44 -15.60 12.63
C TRP A 39 2.71 -14.55 13.48
N LEU A 40 1.85 -14.98 14.42
CA LEU A 40 1.09 -14.08 15.29
C LEU A 40 2.02 -13.30 16.22
N PHE A 41 3.05 -13.94 16.74
CA PHE A 41 4.06 -13.28 17.56
C PHE A 41 4.85 -12.26 16.71
N ARG A 42 5.30 -12.64 15.51
CA ARG A 42 5.95 -11.70 14.57
C ARG A 42 5.05 -10.50 14.24
N PHE A 43 3.76 -10.75 14.02
CA PHE A 43 2.77 -9.69 13.80
C PHE A 43 2.68 -8.75 15.01
N LEU A 44 2.57 -9.30 16.22
CA LEU A 44 2.49 -8.51 17.45
C LEU A 44 3.76 -7.69 17.68
N VAL A 45 4.95 -8.27 17.47
CA VAL A 45 6.22 -7.55 17.57
C VAL A 45 6.27 -6.40 16.56
N ASN A 46 5.84 -6.62 15.31
CA ASN A 46 5.77 -5.53 14.32
C ASN A 46 4.78 -4.43 14.73
N VAL A 47 3.60 -4.79 15.23
CA VAL A 47 2.61 -3.83 15.72
C VAL A 47 3.16 -3.05 16.92
N LEU A 48 3.89 -3.72 17.83
CA LEU A 48 4.55 -3.08 18.97
C LEU A 48 5.63 -2.11 18.50
N GLY A 49 6.45 -2.48 17.51
CA GLY A 49 7.43 -1.59 16.88
C GLY A 49 6.79 -0.34 16.27
N TYR A 50 5.68 -0.48 15.54
CA TYR A 50 4.95 0.72 15.06
C TYR A 50 4.32 1.54 16.19
N SER A 51 3.93 0.88 17.29
CA SER A 51 3.36 1.54 18.47
C SER A 51 4.37 2.46 19.17
N THR A 52 5.67 2.19 19.09
CA THR A 52 6.72 3.06 19.65
C THR A 52 6.74 4.45 19.00
N ILE A 53 6.29 4.56 17.75
CA ILE A 53 6.16 5.84 17.03
C ILE A 53 4.75 6.42 17.20
N ILE A 54 3.71 5.58 17.12
CA ILE A 54 2.31 6.02 17.14
C ILE A 54 1.91 6.57 18.52
N ILE A 55 2.29 5.91 19.61
CA ILE A 55 1.87 6.29 20.96
C ILE A 55 2.41 7.69 21.34
N PRO A 56 3.72 7.98 21.21
CA PRO A 56 4.24 9.33 21.44
C PRO A 56 3.62 10.36 20.50
N GLY A 57 3.42 9.99 19.21
CA GLY A 57 2.76 10.87 18.23
C GLY A 57 1.33 11.23 18.64
N TYR A 58 0.55 10.26 19.13
CA TYR A 58 -0.81 10.49 19.63
C TYR A 58 -0.84 11.39 20.87
N PHE A 59 0.07 11.16 21.82
CA PHE A 59 0.17 12.02 23.01
C PHE A 59 0.57 13.45 22.64
N LEU A 60 1.52 13.64 21.71
CA LEU A 60 1.89 14.97 21.20
C LEU A 60 0.71 15.66 20.52
N ILE A 61 -0.02 14.98 19.64
CA ILE A 61 -1.21 15.52 18.97
C ILE A 61 -2.28 15.90 20.00
N SER A 62 -2.52 15.05 20.99
CA SER A 62 -3.52 15.27 22.04
C SER A 62 -3.12 16.42 22.97
N TYR A 63 -1.83 16.54 23.28
CA TYR A 63 -1.27 17.65 24.04
C TYR A 63 -1.50 18.98 23.32
N PHE A 64 -1.08 19.09 22.05
CA PHE A 64 -1.24 20.33 21.29
C PHE A 64 -2.70 20.75 21.11
N LYS A 65 -3.62 19.78 20.96
CA LYS A 65 -5.06 20.05 20.93
C LYS A 65 -5.60 20.53 22.29
N ARG A 66 -5.15 19.94 23.40
CA ARG A 66 -5.58 20.34 24.76
C ARG A 66 -5.05 21.71 25.17
N THR A 67 -3.84 22.08 24.75
CA THR A 67 -3.23 23.37 25.08
C THR A 67 -3.68 24.52 24.18
N ASN A 68 -4.65 24.34 23.27
CA ASN A 68 -5.04 25.34 22.27
C ASN A 68 -3.82 25.99 21.58
N TYR A 69 -2.85 25.16 21.18
CA TYR A 69 -1.55 25.63 20.70
C TYR A 69 -1.62 26.51 19.45
N LEU A 70 -2.76 26.55 18.75
CA LEU A 70 -3.05 27.50 17.67
C LEU A 70 -2.99 28.97 18.12
N GLU A 71 -3.37 29.25 19.36
CA GLU A 71 -3.42 30.61 19.94
C GLU A 71 -2.16 30.95 20.75
N THR A 72 -1.54 29.93 21.38
CA THR A 72 -0.40 30.12 22.30
C THR A 72 0.97 29.85 21.66
N GLY A 73 1.00 29.14 20.53
CA GLY A 73 2.25 28.67 19.92
C GLY A 73 3.02 29.77 19.18
N SER A 74 4.33 29.85 19.42
CA SER A 74 5.26 30.68 18.64
C SER A 74 6.57 29.92 18.41
N GLY A 75 7.31 30.29 17.35
CA GLY A 75 8.62 29.71 17.02
C GLY A 75 8.68 28.89 15.72
N ILE A 76 9.85 28.31 15.44
CA ILE A 76 10.20 27.67 14.16
C ILE A 76 9.40 26.37 13.92
N CYS A 77 9.01 25.66 14.98
CA CYS A 77 8.21 24.42 14.87
C CYS A 77 6.71 24.67 14.75
N PHE A 78 6.24 25.89 14.99
CA PHE A 78 4.81 26.24 14.93
C PHE A 78 4.16 25.94 13.56
N PRO A 79 4.76 26.26 12.40
CA PRO A 79 4.19 25.97 11.09
C PRO A 79 4.03 24.47 10.84
N LEU A 80 5.00 23.66 11.28
CA LEU A 80 4.98 22.21 11.17
C LEU A 80 3.89 21.61 12.07
N ILE A 81 3.82 22.03 13.34
CA ILE A 81 2.80 21.54 14.30
C ILE A 81 1.40 21.94 13.83
N LYS A 82 1.21 23.18 13.37
CA LYS A 82 -0.06 23.67 12.80
C LYS A 82 -0.50 22.81 11.61
N THR A 83 0.38 22.61 10.64
CA THR A 83 0.09 21.81 9.44
C THR A 83 -0.16 20.34 9.77
N CYS A 84 0.60 19.78 10.73
CA CYS A 84 0.48 18.38 11.11
C CYS A 84 -0.77 18.06 11.94
N VAL A 85 -1.12 18.90 12.90
CA VAL A 85 -2.17 18.64 13.91
C VAL A 85 -3.52 19.23 13.51
N PHE A 86 -3.52 20.47 13.02
CA PHE A 86 -4.75 21.24 12.80
C PHE A 86 -5.11 21.38 11.31
N GLY A 87 -4.12 21.27 10.41
CA GLY A 87 -4.31 21.55 8.99
C GLY A 87 -4.49 23.06 8.73
N SER A 88 -4.64 23.45 7.46
CA SER A 88 -5.06 24.82 7.13
C SER A 88 -6.57 24.91 7.31
N GLU A 89 -7.09 25.84 8.11
CA GLU A 89 -8.53 26.03 8.31
C GLU A 89 -9.25 26.08 6.96
N ALA A 90 -10.17 25.14 6.76
CA ALA A 90 -11.10 25.19 5.66
C ALA A 90 -12.18 26.23 6.01
N LYS A 91 -12.07 27.45 5.49
CA LYS A 91 -13.25 28.29 5.35
C LYS A 91 -14.22 27.59 4.41
N THR A 92 -15.21 26.92 4.98
CA THR A 92 -16.42 26.47 4.31
C THR A 92 -17.17 27.70 3.83
N GLY A 93 -16.92 28.16 2.60
CA GLY A 93 -17.67 29.28 2.03
C GLY A 93 -16.90 30.05 0.96
N LEU A 94 -16.97 29.57 -0.28
CA LEU A 94 -17.41 30.31 -1.47
C LEU A 94 -17.01 29.53 -2.71
N LEU A 95 -17.97 29.42 -3.61
CA LEU A 95 -17.92 28.75 -4.88
C LEU A 95 -16.86 29.40 -5.77
N GLU A 96 -15.83 28.64 -6.13
CA GLU A 96 -15.17 28.81 -7.42
C GLU A 96 -14.97 27.40 -8.00
N ASP A 97 -15.84 27.07 -8.96
CA ASP A 97 -15.70 25.92 -9.84
C ASP A 97 -14.44 26.13 -10.70
N VAL A 98 -13.28 25.71 -10.19
CA VAL A 98 -12.17 25.38 -11.07
C VAL A 98 -12.52 24.04 -11.69
N SER A 99 -13.01 24.11 -12.92
CA SER A 99 -13.21 22.97 -13.81
C SER A 99 -11.90 22.20 -13.96
N VAL A 100 -11.78 21.10 -13.22
CA VAL A 100 -10.76 20.09 -13.48
C VAL A 100 -11.15 19.43 -14.79
N THR A 101 -10.52 19.86 -15.88
CA THR A 101 -10.60 19.18 -17.17
C THR A 101 -10.20 17.72 -16.97
N PRO A 102 -10.98 16.74 -17.47
CA PRO A 102 -10.56 15.36 -17.46
C PRO A 102 -9.37 15.24 -18.41
N ARG A 103 -8.16 15.17 -17.85
CA ARG A 103 -6.97 14.87 -18.63
C ARG A 103 -7.01 13.37 -18.92
N ASN A 104 -7.42 13.03 -20.14
CA ASN A 104 -7.30 11.69 -20.71
C ASN A 104 -5.80 11.35 -20.85
N GLU A 105 -5.17 10.94 -19.75
CA GLU A 105 -3.87 10.28 -19.81
C GLU A 105 -4.07 8.76 -19.76
N ALA A 106 -3.41 8.09 -20.70
CA ALA A 106 -3.67 6.74 -21.14
C ALA A 106 -3.55 5.70 -20.01
N ASP A 107 -4.62 4.94 -19.81
CA ASP A 107 -4.73 3.76 -18.92
C ASP A 107 -3.66 2.68 -19.22
N SER A 108 -3.04 2.73 -20.41
CA SER A 108 -1.96 1.83 -20.84
C SER A 108 -0.67 2.01 -20.03
N GLY A 109 -0.35 3.23 -19.58
CA GLY A 109 0.91 3.52 -18.86
C GLY A 109 0.96 2.92 -17.45
N SER A 110 -0.20 2.84 -16.77
CA SER A 110 -0.32 2.24 -15.44
C SER A 110 0.05 0.75 -15.48
N SER A 111 -0.50 0.00 -16.43
CA SER A 111 -0.27 -1.45 -16.53
C SER A 111 1.18 -1.81 -16.80
N VAL A 112 1.84 -1.09 -17.70
CA VAL A 112 3.26 -1.28 -18.01
C VAL A 112 4.11 -0.96 -16.78
N SER A 113 3.87 0.15 -16.10
CA SER A 113 4.64 0.53 -14.90
C SER A 113 4.55 -0.51 -13.78
N TYR A 114 3.36 -1.08 -13.52
CA TYR A 114 3.22 -2.10 -12.47
C TYR A 114 3.83 -3.44 -12.82
N LEU A 115 3.76 -3.85 -14.09
CA LEU A 115 4.39 -5.07 -14.57
C LEU A 115 5.92 -4.93 -14.57
N THR A 116 6.44 -3.80 -15.06
CA THR A 116 7.87 -3.48 -15.01
C THR A 116 8.38 -3.41 -13.57
N TRP A 117 7.61 -2.80 -12.65
CA TRP A 117 7.95 -2.79 -11.22
C TRP A 117 8.05 -4.21 -10.64
N GLY A 118 7.07 -5.08 -10.91
CA GLY A 118 7.07 -6.46 -10.42
C GLY A 118 8.26 -7.29 -10.93
N VAL A 119 8.56 -7.19 -12.24
CA VAL A 119 9.69 -7.92 -12.86
C VAL A 119 11.04 -7.40 -12.36
N LEU A 120 11.19 -6.07 -12.23
CA LEU A 120 12.40 -5.47 -11.67
C LEU A 120 12.60 -5.88 -10.21
N GLN A 121 11.52 -5.91 -9.41
CA GLN A 121 11.59 -6.32 -8.01
C GLN A 121 12.05 -7.78 -7.89
N GLU A 122 11.46 -8.68 -8.67
CA GLU A 122 11.85 -10.09 -8.69
C GLU A 122 13.32 -10.26 -9.10
N ARG A 123 13.79 -9.54 -10.13
CA ARG A 123 15.20 -9.56 -10.55
C ARG A 123 16.14 -9.05 -9.47
N VAL A 124 15.77 -7.99 -8.74
CA VAL A 124 16.62 -7.44 -7.67
C VAL A 124 16.75 -8.42 -6.50
N MET A 125 15.67 -9.13 -6.17
CA MET A 125 15.63 -10.10 -5.07
C MET A 125 16.30 -11.45 -5.39
N THR A 126 16.40 -11.81 -6.67
CA THR A 126 16.94 -13.12 -7.10
C THR A 126 18.38 -13.06 -7.59
N ARG A 127 18.87 -11.87 -7.99
CA ARG A 127 20.22 -11.67 -8.51
C ARG A 127 21.26 -11.66 -7.39
N SER A 128 22.34 -12.42 -7.61
CA SER A 128 23.57 -12.29 -6.81
C SER A 128 24.38 -11.11 -7.32
N TYR A 129 24.82 -10.23 -6.43
CA TYR A 129 25.66 -9.08 -6.74
C TYR A 129 27.12 -9.40 -6.40
N GLY A 130 28.06 -8.98 -7.25
CA GLY A 130 29.51 -9.13 -7.00
C GLY A 130 30.21 -10.33 -7.65
N SER A 131 29.52 -11.24 -8.37
CA SER A 131 30.23 -12.30 -9.12
C SER A 131 30.76 -11.77 -10.46
N THR A 132 32.02 -11.36 -10.51
CA THR A 132 32.69 -11.01 -11.77
C THR A 132 33.39 -12.21 -12.43
N THR A 133 33.54 -13.32 -11.70
CA THR A 133 34.10 -14.60 -12.18
C THR A 133 33.22 -15.79 -11.75
N PRO A 134 33.28 -16.94 -12.46
CA PRO A 134 32.46 -18.13 -12.16
C PRO A 134 32.73 -18.79 -10.80
N GLU A 135 33.81 -18.42 -10.11
CA GLU A 135 34.28 -19.04 -8.86
C GLU A 135 33.94 -18.23 -7.60
N GLU A 136 33.46 -16.98 -7.71
CA GLU A 136 33.05 -16.16 -6.57
C GLU A 136 31.54 -16.25 -6.32
N ALA A 137 31.15 -16.83 -5.19
CA ALA A 137 29.77 -16.85 -4.73
C ALA A 137 29.30 -15.42 -4.40
N GLY A 138 28.62 -14.76 -5.35
CA GLY A 138 28.12 -13.38 -5.16
C GLY A 138 27.17 -13.25 -3.97
N GLU A 139 27.17 -12.07 -3.34
CA GLU A 139 26.29 -11.76 -2.20
C GLU A 139 24.86 -11.49 -2.69
N LYS A 140 23.86 -12.12 -2.05
CA LYS A 140 22.43 -11.87 -2.33
C LYS A 140 21.84 -10.89 -1.33
N PHE A 141 21.10 -9.91 -1.83
CA PHE A 141 20.36 -8.98 -0.98
C PHE A 141 19.08 -9.64 -0.44
N LYS A 142 18.90 -9.64 0.88
CA LYS A 142 17.79 -10.36 1.55
C LYS A 142 16.74 -9.43 2.19
N ASP A 143 17.01 -8.13 2.30
CA ASP A 143 16.17 -7.20 3.05
C ASP A 143 15.12 -6.50 2.16
N SER A 144 13.96 -7.15 2.01
CA SER A 144 12.82 -6.57 1.27
C SER A 144 12.30 -5.26 1.87
N GLN A 145 12.46 -5.05 3.19
CA GLN A 145 11.94 -3.86 3.87
C GLN A 145 12.75 -2.61 3.49
N PHE A 146 14.06 -2.74 3.33
CA PHE A 146 14.91 -1.65 2.84
C PHE A 146 14.60 -1.26 1.39
N LEU A 147 14.27 -2.21 0.51
CA LEU A 147 13.79 -1.92 -0.84
C LEU A 147 12.47 -1.16 -0.83
N VAL A 148 11.54 -1.53 0.05
CA VAL A 148 10.30 -0.78 0.25
C VAL A 148 10.61 0.62 0.75
N PHE A 149 11.51 0.77 1.72
CA PHE A 149 11.94 2.06 2.24
C PHE A 149 12.53 2.97 1.15
N MET A 150 13.39 2.44 0.27
CA MET A 150 13.91 3.17 -0.89
C MET A 150 12.80 3.64 -1.84
N ASN A 151 11.83 2.77 -2.14
CA ASN A 151 10.66 3.15 -2.93
C ASN A 151 9.88 4.30 -2.25
N ARG A 152 9.76 4.30 -0.91
CA ARG A 152 9.06 5.36 -0.15
C ARG A 152 9.84 6.67 -0.12
N ILE A 153 11.16 6.64 0.10
CA ILE A 153 11.99 7.85 0.05
C ILE A 153 11.90 8.47 -1.34
N LEU A 154 12.10 7.69 -2.40
CA LEU A 154 12.08 8.24 -3.74
C LEU A 154 10.70 8.82 -4.08
N ALA A 155 9.64 8.13 -3.69
CA ALA A 155 8.29 8.65 -3.86
C ALA A 155 8.06 9.96 -3.09
N LEU A 156 8.59 10.07 -1.87
CA LEU A 156 8.55 11.27 -1.05
C LEU A 156 9.35 12.43 -1.67
N THR A 157 10.55 12.17 -2.17
CA THR A 157 11.40 13.19 -2.79
C THR A 157 10.82 13.68 -4.11
N VAL A 158 10.37 12.78 -4.99
CA VAL A 158 9.75 13.13 -6.27
C VAL A 158 8.48 13.94 -6.06
N SER A 159 7.59 13.49 -5.16
CA SER A 159 6.35 14.23 -4.86
C SER A 159 6.61 15.56 -4.15
N GLY A 160 7.62 15.62 -3.27
CA GLY A 160 8.05 16.85 -2.59
C GLY A 160 8.61 17.88 -3.57
N LEU A 161 9.54 17.47 -4.44
CA LEU A 161 10.10 18.31 -5.49
C LEU A 161 9.00 18.82 -6.44
N TRP A 162 8.08 17.94 -6.84
CA TRP A 162 6.93 18.35 -7.67
C TRP A 162 6.04 19.38 -6.97
N CYS A 163 5.76 19.20 -5.68
CA CYS A 163 4.98 20.16 -4.90
C CYS A 163 5.69 21.51 -4.71
N LEU A 164 7.03 21.53 -4.71
CA LEU A 164 7.83 22.75 -4.66
C LEU A 164 7.88 23.47 -6.02
N MET A 165 7.99 22.72 -7.11
CA MET A 165 8.14 23.27 -8.46
C MET A 165 6.82 23.72 -9.10
N PHE A 166 5.71 23.03 -8.80
CA PHE A 166 4.40 23.28 -9.41
C PHE A 166 3.38 23.72 -8.38
N LYS A 167 2.61 24.78 -8.70
CA LYS A 167 1.49 25.24 -7.86
C LYS A 167 0.50 24.09 -7.63
N GLN A 168 0.37 23.68 -6.37
CA GLN A 168 -0.58 22.67 -5.94
C GLN A 168 -1.86 23.32 -5.39
N PRO A 169 -3.01 22.63 -5.47
CA PRO A 169 -4.23 23.05 -4.77
C PRO A 169 -3.97 23.16 -3.26
N ARG A 170 -4.78 23.97 -2.57
CA ARG A 170 -4.61 24.21 -1.12
C ARG A 170 -4.74 22.89 -0.34
N HIS A 171 -3.75 22.61 0.50
CA HIS A 171 -3.74 21.44 1.36
C HIS A 171 -4.64 21.66 2.59
N GLY A 172 -5.85 21.09 2.57
CA GLY A 172 -6.82 21.25 3.65
C GLY A 172 -6.83 20.13 4.70
N ALA A 173 -6.13 19.02 4.48
CA ALA A 173 -6.15 17.88 5.41
C ALA A 173 -5.09 18.05 6.52
N PRO A 174 -5.39 17.71 7.78
CA PRO A 174 -4.35 17.56 8.80
C PRO A 174 -3.38 16.43 8.42
N MET A 175 -2.06 16.67 8.47
CA MET A 175 -1.09 15.68 7.97
C MET A 175 -1.16 14.35 8.73
N TYR A 176 -1.48 14.35 10.02
CA TYR A 176 -1.57 13.09 10.77
C TYR A 176 -2.58 12.10 10.17
N LYS A 177 -3.58 12.55 9.37
CA LYS A 177 -4.54 11.65 8.73
C LYS A 177 -3.91 10.76 7.66
N TYR A 178 -2.78 11.15 7.07
CA TYR A 178 -2.04 10.29 6.15
C TYR A 178 -1.39 9.09 6.86
N SER A 179 -1.14 9.20 8.17
CA SER A 179 -0.52 8.13 8.95
C SER A 179 -1.39 6.86 8.98
N PHE A 180 -2.72 7.00 9.02
CA PHE A 180 -3.63 5.85 8.99
C PHE A 180 -3.52 5.06 7.68
N ALA A 181 -3.52 5.75 6.53
CA ALA A 181 -3.35 5.09 5.23
C ALA A 181 -1.96 4.48 5.08
N SER A 182 -0.93 5.13 5.63
CA SER A 182 0.44 4.60 5.62
C SER A 182 0.56 3.33 6.48
N LEU A 183 0.09 3.37 7.72
CA LEU A 183 0.14 2.25 8.64
C LEU A 183 -0.63 1.05 8.09
N SER A 184 -1.86 1.26 7.62
CA SER A 184 -2.65 0.18 7.02
C SER A 184 -2.00 -0.39 5.75
N ASN A 185 -1.31 0.44 4.96
CA ASN A 185 -0.60 -0.04 3.78
C ASN A 185 0.60 -0.92 4.17
N ILE A 186 1.36 -0.54 5.20
CA ILE A 186 2.48 -1.34 5.72
C ILE A 186 1.97 -2.68 6.28
N MET A 187 0.92 -2.65 7.10
CA MET A 187 0.32 -3.87 7.65
C MET A 187 -0.24 -4.79 6.53
N SER A 188 -0.88 -4.21 5.52
CA SER A 188 -1.34 -4.93 4.33
C SER A 188 -0.19 -5.63 3.61
N SER A 189 0.91 -4.92 3.35
CA SER A 189 2.09 -5.50 2.70
C SER A 189 2.71 -6.63 3.53
N TRP A 190 2.82 -6.46 4.85
CA TRP A 190 3.32 -7.51 5.71
C TRP A 190 2.44 -8.77 5.65
N CYS A 191 1.12 -8.62 5.84
CA CYS A 191 0.17 -9.74 5.75
C CYS A 191 0.23 -10.41 4.37
N GLN A 192 0.37 -9.64 3.29
CA GLN A 192 0.47 -10.17 1.94
C GLN A 192 1.69 -11.09 1.76
N TYR A 193 2.87 -10.66 2.22
CA TYR A 193 4.08 -11.45 2.11
C TYR A 193 4.07 -12.65 3.05
N GLU A 194 3.58 -12.47 4.27
CA GLU A 194 3.51 -13.54 5.26
C GLU A 194 2.52 -14.63 4.85
N ALA A 195 1.38 -14.25 4.24
CA ALA A 195 0.39 -15.20 3.76
C ALA A 195 0.99 -16.20 2.75
N LEU A 196 1.93 -15.77 1.90
CA LEU A 196 2.57 -16.64 0.89
C LEU A 196 3.32 -17.84 1.49
N LYS A 197 3.68 -17.81 2.77
CA LYS A 197 4.28 -18.96 3.48
C LYS A 197 3.25 -20.05 3.80
N TYR A 198 1.97 -19.69 3.82
CA TYR A 198 0.87 -20.50 4.38
C TYR A 198 -0.27 -20.75 3.39
N ILE A 199 -0.29 -20.07 2.24
CA ILE A 199 -1.28 -20.23 1.17
C ILE A 199 -0.59 -20.41 -0.17
N SER A 200 -1.22 -21.16 -1.07
CA SER A 200 -0.76 -21.25 -2.44
C SER A 200 -0.91 -19.89 -3.17
N PHE A 201 0.02 -19.60 -4.10
CA PHE A 201 -0.06 -18.40 -4.94
C PHE A 201 -1.40 -18.27 -5.69
N PRO A 202 -1.99 -19.35 -6.27
CA PRO A 202 -3.32 -19.30 -6.87
C PRO A 202 -4.43 -18.87 -5.88
N THR A 203 -4.40 -19.36 -4.64
CA THR A 203 -5.36 -18.95 -3.59
C THR A 203 -5.23 -17.44 -3.30
N GLN A 204 -4.02 -16.90 -3.29
CA GLN A 204 -3.80 -15.47 -3.07
C GLN A 204 -4.35 -14.62 -4.23
N VAL A 205 -4.09 -15.05 -5.47
CA VAL A 205 -4.56 -14.38 -6.69
C VAL A 205 -6.10 -14.39 -6.76
N LEU A 206 -6.72 -15.51 -6.38
CA LEU A 206 -8.17 -15.62 -6.25
C LEU A 206 -8.73 -14.64 -5.20
N ALA A 207 -8.15 -14.61 -4.01
CA ALA A 207 -8.60 -13.74 -2.93
C ALA A 207 -8.46 -12.24 -3.30
N LYS A 208 -7.40 -11.88 -4.03
CA LYS A 208 -7.23 -10.53 -4.61
C LYS A 208 -8.33 -10.19 -5.60
N ALA A 209 -8.79 -11.14 -6.42
CA ALA A 209 -9.89 -10.91 -7.35
C ALA A 209 -11.22 -10.65 -6.64
N SER A 210 -11.47 -11.33 -5.52
CA SER A 210 -12.70 -11.16 -4.72
C SER A 210 -12.70 -9.90 -3.84
N LYS A 211 -11.58 -9.18 -3.73
CA LYS A 211 -11.44 -8.04 -2.80
C LYS A 211 -12.35 -6.85 -3.11
N VAL A 212 -12.98 -6.80 -4.28
CA VAL A 212 -13.93 -5.75 -4.68
C VAL A 212 -15.05 -5.60 -3.65
N ILE A 213 -15.59 -6.72 -3.16
CA ILE A 213 -16.70 -6.73 -2.20
C ILE A 213 -16.27 -6.15 -0.83
N PRO A 214 -15.19 -6.64 -0.19
CA PRO A 214 -14.62 -6.01 1.00
C PRO A 214 -14.35 -4.50 0.86
N VAL A 215 -13.85 -4.05 -0.30
CA VAL A 215 -13.59 -2.63 -0.55
C VAL A 215 -14.88 -1.81 -0.53
N MET A 216 -15.97 -2.31 -1.13
CA MET A 216 -17.26 -1.63 -1.09
C MET A 216 -17.82 -1.57 0.33
N LEU A 217 -17.74 -2.67 1.08
CA LEU A 217 -18.17 -2.71 2.49
C LEU A 217 -17.38 -1.71 3.34
N MET A 218 -16.06 -1.69 3.18
CA MET A 218 -15.17 -0.75 3.88
C MET A 218 -15.47 0.71 3.51
N GLY A 219 -15.88 0.99 2.27
CA GLY A 219 -16.32 2.33 1.86
C GLY A 219 -17.58 2.82 2.58
N LYS A 220 -18.49 1.90 2.92
CA LYS A 220 -19.65 2.20 3.76
C LYS A 220 -19.25 2.51 5.21
N ILE A 221 -18.27 1.79 5.76
CA ILE A 221 -17.80 1.97 7.13
C ILE A 221 -16.97 3.26 7.28
N VAL A 222 -16.00 3.47 6.40
CA VAL A 222 -15.00 4.57 6.51
C VAL A 222 -15.53 5.89 5.97
N SER A 223 -16.21 5.86 4.81
CA SER A 223 -16.61 7.07 4.08
C SER A 223 -18.11 7.34 4.12
N HIS A 224 -18.90 6.49 4.79
CA HIS A 224 -20.37 6.48 4.74
C HIS A 224 -20.93 6.51 3.32
N LYS A 225 -20.24 5.84 2.37
CA LYS A 225 -20.71 5.75 0.98
C LYS A 225 -21.87 4.76 0.89
N SER A 226 -22.89 5.16 0.14
CA SER A 226 -23.97 4.27 -0.29
C SER A 226 -23.69 3.77 -1.69
N TYR A 227 -23.81 2.47 -1.89
CA TYR A 227 -23.71 1.83 -3.19
C TYR A 227 -25.07 1.25 -3.54
N GLU A 228 -25.41 1.35 -4.81
CA GLU A 228 -26.69 0.88 -5.31
C GLU A 228 -26.66 -0.65 -5.53
N TYR A 229 -27.81 -1.31 -5.49
CA TYR A 229 -27.89 -2.77 -5.58
C TYR A 229 -27.21 -3.34 -6.84
N TRP A 230 -27.33 -2.65 -7.98
CA TRP A 230 -26.66 -3.06 -9.23
C TRP A 230 -25.13 -2.95 -9.17
N GLU A 231 -24.58 -2.06 -8.35
CA GLU A 231 -23.12 -1.96 -8.16
C GLU A 231 -22.57 -3.17 -7.41
N TYR A 232 -23.30 -3.67 -6.41
CA TYR A 232 -22.95 -4.92 -5.73
C TYR A 232 -23.10 -6.12 -6.66
N PHE A 233 -24.20 -6.20 -7.41
CA PHE A 233 -24.43 -7.29 -8.35
C PHE A 233 -23.30 -7.38 -9.40
N THR A 234 -22.95 -6.25 -10.02
CA THR A 234 -21.85 -6.20 -11.00
C THR A 234 -20.49 -6.48 -10.37
N ALA A 235 -20.24 -6.05 -9.13
CA ALA A 235 -19.02 -6.39 -8.39
C ALA A 235 -18.89 -7.90 -8.11
N VAL A 236 -20.00 -8.56 -7.74
CA VAL A 236 -20.04 -10.02 -7.55
C VAL A 236 -19.77 -10.73 -8.87
N LEU A 237 -20.41 -10.33 -9.97
CA LEU A 237 -20.15 -10.92 -11.29
C LEU A 237 -18.69 -10.75 -11.75
N ILE A 238 -18.11 -9.56 -11.57
CA ILE A 238 -16.68 -9.33 -11.88
C ILE A 238 -15.80 -10.25 -11.03
N SER A 239 -16.08 -10.34 -9.72
CA SER A 239 -15.30 -11.17 -8.80
C SER A 239 -15.38 -12.65 -9.21
N LEU A 240 -16.58 -13.15 -9.52
CA LEU A 240 -16.80 -14.53 -9.97
C LEU A 240 -16.13 -14.81 -11.33
N GLY A 241 -16.35 -13.95 -12.32
CA GLY A 241 -15.79 -14.14 -13.66
C GLY A 241 -14.26 -14.13 -13.67
N VAL A 242 -13.65 -13.20 -12.93
CA VAL A 242 -12.18 -13.15 -12.79
C VAL A 242 -11.68 -14.37 -12.01
N SER A 243 -12.37 -14.78 -10.95
CA SER A 243 -12.04 -16.01 -10.20
C SER A 243 -12.04 -17.25 -11.10
N MET A 244 -13.11 -17.45 -11.87
CA MET A 244 -13.23 -18.58 -12.81
C MET A 244 -12.10 -18.58 -13.86
N PHE A 245 -11.78 -17.40 -14.40
CA PHE A 245 -10.67 -17.24 -15.33
C PHE A 245 -9.31 -17.60 -14.70
N LEU A 246 -9.02 -17.06 -13.51
CA LEU A 246 -7.74 -17.29 -12.83
C LEU A 246 -7.52 -18.75 -12.41
N LEU A 247 -8.58 -19.42 -11.92
CA LEU A 247 -8.51 -20.85 -11.60
C LEU A 247 -8.24 -21.68 -12.85
N SER A 248 -8.87 -21.33 -13.97
CA SER A 248 -8.66 -22.04 -15.24
C SER A 248 -7.27 -21.84 -15.82
N SER A 249 -6.61 -20.71 -15.56
CA SER A 249 -5.31 -20.36 -16.14
C SER A 249 -4.10 -20.81 -15.32
N THR A 250 -4.32 -21.44 -14.17
CA THR A 250 -3.24 -21.90 -13.29
C THR A 250 -2.74 -23.29 -13.72
N PRO A 251 -1.45 -23.48 -14.09
CA PRO A 251 -0.92 -24.78 -14.47
C PRO A 251 -0.90 -25.76 -13.28
N SER A 252 -1.36 -26.99 -13.50
CA SER A 252 -1.50 -28.07 -12.51
C SER A 252 -0.18 -28.64 -11.94
N LYS A 253 0.98 -28.04 -12.24
CA LYS A 253 2.31 -28.61 -11.95
C LYS A 253 3.13 -27.91 -10.86
N GLN A 254 2.60 -26.87 -10.20
CA GLN A 254 3.31 -26.26 -9.06
C GLN A 254 3.10 -27.10 -7.78
N PRO A 255 4.15 -27.40 -7.00
CA PRO A 255 3.98 -28.03 -5.68
C PRO A 255 3.11 -27.10 -4.83
N SER A 256 1.87 -27.52 -4.58
CA SER A 256 0.91 -26.74 -3.84
C SER A 256 1.26 -26.75 -2.36
N THR A 257 1.79 -25.64 -1.85
CA THR A 257 1.74 -25.36 -0.42
C THR A 257 0.27 -25.49 0.01
N VAL A 258 0.00 -26.40 0.96
CA VAL A 258 -1.38 -26.62 1.46
C VAL A 258 -1.85 -25.33 2.10
N THR A 259 -3.02 -24.83 1.68
CA THR A 259 -3.64 -23.65 2.31
C THR A 259 -4.01 -23.98 3.75
N THR A 260 -3.30 -23.38 4.69
CA THR A 260 -3.54 -23.57 6.13
C THR A 260 -4.58 -22.56 6.65
N PHE A 261 -5.24 -22.89 7.77
CA PHE A 261 -6.14 -21.96 8.45
C PHE A 261 -5.45 -20.63 8.81
N SER A 262 -4.20 -20.71 9.28
CA SER A 262 -3.33 -19.56 9.53
C SER A 262 -3.22 -18.65 8.30
N GLY A 263 -2.94 -19.23 7.14
CA GLY A 263 -2.83 -18.51 5.88
C GLY A 263 -4.13 -17.79 5.48
N ILE A 264 -5.29 -18.40 5.74
CA ILE A 264 -6.60 -17.78 5.50
C ILE A 264 -6.80 -16.56 6.41
N VAL A 265 -6.48 -16.68 7.70
CA VAL A 265 -6.62 -15.56 8.66
C VAL A 265 -5.73 -14.38 8.26
N ILE A 266 -4.47 -14.63 7.90
CA ILE A 266 -3.53 -13.58 7.45
C ILE A 266 -4.02 -12.95 6.14
N LEU A 267 -4.57 -13.74 5.22
CA LEU A 267 -5.11 -13.26 3.95
C LEU A 267 -6.34 -12.37 4.13
N ILE A 268 -7.22 -12.70 5.08
CA ILE A 268 -8.34 -11.82 5.49
C ILE A 268 -7.79 -10.50 6.04
N GLY A 269 -6.78 -10.56 6.91
CA GLY A 269 -6.09 -9.37 7.43
C GLY A 269 -5.54 -8.48 6.32
N TYR A 270 -4.85 -9.07 5.32
CA TYR A 270 -4.40 -8.36 4.12
C TYR A 270 -5.56 -7.64 3.42
N ILE A 271 -6.66 -8.34 3.13
CA ILE A 271 -7.81 -7.76 2.43
C ILE A 271 -8.43 -6.61 3.22
N VAL A 272 -8.56 -6.76 4.54
CA VAL A 272 -9.11 -5.72 5.42
C VAL A 272 -8.23 -4.47 5.40
N PHE A 273 -6.92 -4.61 5.61
CA PHE A 273 -5.99 -3.47 5.61
C PHE A 273 -5.85 -2.81 4.24
N ASP A 274 -5.83 -3.58 3.15
CA ASP A 274 -5.79 -3.07 1.77
C ASP A 274 -7.08 -2.30 1.43
N SER A 275 -8.23 -2.84 1.85
CA SER A 275 -9.54 -2.21 1.68
C SER A 275 -9.65 -0.91 2.48
N PHE A 276 -9.13 -0.89 3.70
CA PHE A 276 -9.09 0.30 4.53
C PHE A 276 -8.20 1.37 3.89
N THR A 277 -7.00 0.99 3.43
CA THR A 277 -6.02 1.91 2.83
C THR A 277 -6.64 2.71 1.68
N SER A 278 -7.22 2.01 0.71
CA SER A 278 -7.81 2.64 -0.49
C SER A 278 -9.04 3.51 -0.15
N ASN A 279 -9.89 3.06 0.77
CA ASN A 279 -11.06 3.84 1.21
C ASN A 279 -10.71 5.05 2.06
N TRP A 280 -9.66 4.95 2.89
CA TRP A 280 -9.17 6.09 3.66
C TRP A 280 -8.55 7.14 2.74
N GLN A 281 -7.77 6.72 1.74
CA GLN A 281 -7.24 7.61 0.70
C GLN A 281 -8.37 8.30 -0.08
N ASP A 282 -9.38 7.55 -0.51
CA ASP A 282 -10.59 8.09 -1.17
C ASP A 282 -11.30 9.13 -0.27
N ASN A 283 -11.46 8.82 1.03
CA ASN A 283 -12.02 9.78 1.99
C ASN A 283 -11.17 11.05 2.12
N LEU A 284 -9.85 10.91 2.06
CA LEU A 284 -8.92 12.02 2.21
C LEU A 284 -8.93 12.94 0.98
N PHE A 285 -9.22 12.43 -0.22
CA PHE A 285 -9.43 13.26 -1.41
C PHE A 285 -10.65 14.20 -1.29
N LYS A 286 -11.56 14.01 -0.32
CA LYS A 286 -12.62 15.00 -0.01
C LYS A 286 -12.05 16.37 0.42
N TYR A 287 -10.80 16.43 0.89
CA TYR A 287 -10.10 17.69 1.17
C TYR A 287 -9.57 18.41 -0.09
N LYS A 288 -9.98 17.99 -1.30
CA LYS A 288 -9.63 18.60 -2.60
C LYS A 288 -8.12 18.74 -2.87
N MET A 289 -7.32 17.83 -2.30
CA MET A 289 -5.88 17.75 -2.52
C MET A 289 -5.53 17.07 -3.87
N SER A 290 -4.33 17.31 -4.38
CA SER A 290 -3.82 16.60 -5.56
C SER A 290 -3.32 15.19 -5.23
N SER A 291 -3.25 14.31 -6.24
CA SER A 291 -2.67 12.96 -6.11
C SER A 291 -1.19 13.00 -5.69
N VAL A 292 -0.46 14.05 -6.08
CA VAL A 292 0.94 14.26 -5.68
C VAL A 292 1.04 14.62 -4.20
N GLN A 293 0.14 15.46 -3.68
CA GLN A 293 0.07 15.76 -2.24
C GLN A 293 -0.29 14.53 -1.41
N MET A 294 -1.18 13.68 -1.92
CA MET A 294 -1.49 12.39 -1.30
C MET A 294 -0.25 11.50 -1.23
N MET A 295 0.49 11.40 -2.34
CA MET A 295 1.73 10.64 -2.42
C MET A 295 2.78 11.15 -1.43
N PHE A 296 2.95 12.47 -1.33
CA PHE A 296 3.85 13.08 -0.36
C PHE A 296 3.47 12.72 1.08
N GLY A 297 2.20 12.96 1.45
CA GLY A 297 1.71 12.72 2.81
C GLY A 297 1.81 11.24 3.22
N VAL A 298 1.35 10.33 2.38
CA VAL A 298 1.41 8.88 2.68
C VAL A 298 2.85 8.39 2.76
N ASN A 299 3.73 8.80 1.83
CA ASN A 299 5.12 8.35 1.85
C ASN A 299 5.94 8.98 2.98
N LEU A 300 5.61 10.19 3.46
CA LEU A 300 6.24 10.80 4.64
C LEU A 300 6.08 9.90 5.87
N PHE A 301 4.84 9.55 6.22
CA PHE A 301 4.58 8.65 7.35
C PHE A 301 5.09 7.23 7.07
N SER A 302 5.09 6.79 5.82
CA SER A 302 5.59 5.45 5.48
C SER A 302 7.10 5.36 5.70
N CYS A 303 7.85 6.39 5.35
CA CYS A 303 9.28 6.50 5.67
C CYS A 303 9.51 6.49 7.18
N LEU A 304 8.72 7.26 7.96
CA LEU A 304 8.88 7.29 9.42
C LEU A 304 8.67 5.91 10.05
N PHE A 305 7.60 5.21 9.67
CA PHE A 305 7.32 3.87 10.20
C PHE A 305 8.32 2.82 9.73
N THR A 306 8.76 2.88 8.47
CA THR A 306 9.74 1.91 7.93
C THR A 306 11.15 2.13 8.46
N VAL A 307 11.60 3.38 8.64
CA VAL A 307 12.88 3.70 9.31
C VAL A 307 12.89 3.17 10.73
N GLY A 308 11.85 3.45 11.51
CA GLY A 308 11.76 2.95 12.89
C GLY A 308 11.91 1.43 12.95
N SER A 309 11.13 0.72 12.13
CA SER A 309 11.16 -0.73 12.05
C SER A 309 12.52 -1.28 11.58
N LEU A 310 13.19 -0.63 10.62
CA LEU A 310 14.52 -1.04 10.13
C LEU A 310 15.62 -0.78 11.17
N LEU A 311 15.52 0.30 11.95
CA LEU A 311 16.46 0.61 13.02
C LEU A 311 16.30 -0.37 14.19
N GLU A 312 15.07 -0.71 14.57
CA GLU A 312 14.77 -1.69 15.62
C GLU A 312 15.33 -3.08 15.28
N GLN A 313 15.28 -3.48 14.01
CA GLN A 313 15.82 -4.76 13.52
C GLN A 313 17.34 -4.73 13.28
N GLY A 314 18.00 -3.57 13.33
CA GLY A 314 19.42 -3.41 13.03
C GLY A 314 19.80 -3.52 11.54
N ALA A 315 18.87 -3.96 10.68
CA ALA A 315 19.11 -4.20 9.25
C ALA A 315 19.40 -2.93 8.43
N PHE A 316 19.05 -1.74 8.95
CA PHE A 316 19.23 -0.48 8.24
C PHE A 316 20.68 -0.23 7.80
N PHE A 317 21.61 -0.33 8.76
CA PHE A 317 23.01 -0.02 8.50
C PHE A 317 23.67 -1.06 7.60
N ASP A 318 23.32 -2.33 7.76
CA ASP A 318 23.82 -3.44 6.94
C ASP A 318 23.37 -3.29 5.48
N SER A 319 22.09 -2.92 5.27
CA SER A 319 21.54 -2.69 3.93
C SER A 319 22.15 -1.46 3.24
N VAL A 320 22.43 -0.38 3.98
CA VAL A 320 23.17 0.77 3.45
C VAL A 320 24.60 0.39 3.09
N ALA A 321 25.30 -0.34 3.96
CA ALA A 321 26.66 -0.80 3.69
C ALA A 321 26.69 -1.68 2.43
N PHE A 322 25.74 -2.62 2.28
CA PHE A 322 25.59 -3.43 1.08
C PHE A 322 25.40 -2.58 -0.19
N MET A 323 24.51 -1.59 -0.15
CA MET A 323 24.26 -0.69 -1.27
C MET A 323 25.50 0.13 -1.67
N THR A 324 26.30 0.57 -0.69
CA THR A 324 27.56 1.29 -0.97
C THR A 324 28.65 0.38 -1.55
N ARG A 325 28.67 -0.91 -1.17
CA ARG A 325 29.60 -1.92 -1.70
C ARG A 325 29.25 -2.35 -3.13
N HIS A 326 27.96 -2.33 -3.49
CA HIS A 326 27.47 -2.77 -4.80
C HIS A 326 26.69 -1.66 -5.52
N SER A 327 27.38 -0.84 -6.32
CA SER A 327 26.77 0.27 -7.09
C SER A 327 25.72 -0.19 -8.11
N GLU A 328 25.88 -1.38 -8.69
CA GLU A 328 24.88 -2.05 -9.55
C GLU A 328 23.54 -2.27 -8.80
N PHE A 329 23.60 -2.66 -7.53
CA PHE A 329 22.40 -2.80 -6.71
C PHE A 329 21.71 -1.45 -6.49
N ALA A 330 22.49 -0.39 -6.23
CA ALA A 330 21.96 0.96 -6.08
C ALA A 330 21.22 1.43 -7.34
N PHE A 331 21.79 1.18 -8.53
CA PHE A 331 21.14 1.51 -9.80
C PHE A 331 19.81 0.77 -9.96
N HIS A 332 19.77 -0.55 -9.72
CA HIS A 332 18.52 -1.30 -9.80
C HIS A 332 17.50 -0.85 -8.75
N ALA A 333 17.93 -0.55 -7.53
CA ALA A 333 17.05 -0.06 -6.46
C ALA A 333 16.42 1.29 -6.82
N VAL A 334 17.19 2.22 -7.41
CA VAL A 334 16.68 3.50 -7.89
C VAL A 334 15.71 3.32 -9.07
N LEU A 335 16.07 2.50 -10.05
CA LEU A 335 15.20 2.23 -11.20
C LEU A 335 13.87 1.60 -10.76
N LEU A 336 13.94 0.64 -9.84
CA LEU A 336 12.77 0.03 -9.21
C LEU A 336 11.92 1.08 -8.49
N SER A 337 12.57 1.97 -7.73
CA SER A 337 11.90 3.04 -6.98
C SER A 337 11.20 4.03 -7.90
N VAL A 338 11.82 4.42 -9.02
CA VAL A 338 11.21 5.33 -10.03
C VAL A 338 9.96 4.69 -10.60
N CYS A 339 10.05 3.42 -11.00
CA CYS A 339 8.92 2.67 -11.51
C CYS A 339 7.79 2.54 -10.46
N SER A 340 8.15 2.32 -9.19
CA SER A 340 7.21 2.29 -8.07
C SER A 340 6.51 3.63 -7.86
N ALA A 341 7.26 4.73 -7.90
CA ALA A 341 6.74 6.09 -7.74
C ALA A 341 5.72 6.44 -8.85
N CYS A 342 6.04 6.13 -10.11
CA CYS A 342 5.11 6.27 -11.23
C CYS A 342 3.83 5.45 -11.01
N GLY A 343 3.97 4.18 -10.61
CA GLY A 343 2.83 3.34 -10.27
C GLY A 343 1.95 3.97 -9.18
N GLN A 344 2.55 4.44 -8.10
CA GLN A 344 1.81 5.05 -6.98
C GLN A 344 1.02 6.28 -7.41
N LEU A 345 1.59 7.12 -8.27
CA LEU A 345 0.87 8.26 -8.85
C LEU A 345 -0.39 7.81 -9.58
N PHE A 346 -0.32 6.74 -10.39
CA PHE A 346 -1.51 6.18 -11.04
C PHE A 346 -2.55 5.68 -10.03
N ILE A 347 -2.14 4.99 -8.96
CA ILE A 347 -3.09 4.57 -7.91
C ILE A 347 -3.83 5.78 -7.34
N PHE A 348 -3.07 6.79 -6.88
CA PHE A 348 -3.66 7.96 -6.26
C PHE A 348 -4.53 8.76 -7.24
N TYR A 349 -4.12 8.84 -8.51
CA TYR A 349 -4.92 9.45 -9.56
C TYR A 349 -6.24 8.70 -9.78
N THR A 350 -6.20 7.39 -9.98
CA THR A 350 -7.40 6.57 -10.16
C THR A 350 -8.35 6.66 -8.97
N ILE A 351 -7.83 6.61 -7.73
CA ILE A 351 -8.66 6.76 -6.52
C ILE A 351 -9.29 8.16 -6.47
N SER A 352 -8.53 9.22 -6.78
CA SER A 352 -9.04 10.59 -6.78
C SER A 352 -10.17 10.82 -7.80
N GLN A 353 -10.08 10.20 -8.98
CA GLN A 353 -11.05 10.38 -10.08
C GLN A 353 -12.27 9.46 -9.96
N PHE A 354 -12.06 8.20 -9.55
CA PHE A 354 -13.09 7.17 -9.64
C PHE A 354 -13.49 6.57 -8.28
N GLY A 355 -12.74 6.87 -7.21
CA GLY A 355 -12.93 6.31 -5.87
C GLY A 355 -12.36 4.90 -5.70
N ALA A 356 -12.33 4.42 -4.46
CA ALA A 356 -11.68 3.17 -4.06
C ALA A 356 -12.32 1.91 -4.68
N ALA A 357 -13.65 1.87 -4.79
CA ALA A 357 -14.36 0.72 -5.34
C ALA A 357 -14.07 0.53 -6.84
N VAL A 358 -14.11 1.61 -7.62
CA VAL A 358 -13.80 1.56 -9.06
C VAL A 358 -12.30 1.31 -9.26
N PHE A 359 -11.44 1.94 -8.46
CA PHE A 359 -10.00 1.64 -8.45
C PHE A 359 -9.72 0.14 -8.29
N THR A 360 -10.38 -0.50 -7.32
CA THR A 360 -10.20 -1.92 -7.05
C THR A 360 -10.63 -2.78 -8.24
N ILE A 361 -11.73 -2.42 -8.90
CA ILE A 361 -12.19 -3.12 -10.10
C ILE A 361 -11.20 -2.96 -11.26
N ILE A 362 -10.71 -1.74 -11.52
CA ILE A 362 -9.70 -1.48 -12.55
C ILE A 362 -8.46 -2.35 -12.30
N MET A 363 -7.97 -2.41 -11.07
CA MET A 363 -6.81 -3.22 -10.70
C MET A 363 -7.05 -4.72 -10.92
N THR A 364 -8.22 -5.23 -10.54
CA THR A 364 -8.59 -6.64 -10.74
C THR A 364 -8.68 -6.99 -12.24
N LEU A 365 -9.32 -6.13 -13.04
CA LEU A 365 -9.41 -6.32 -14.49
C LEU A 365 -8.05 -6.28 -15.16
N ARG A 366 -7.19 -5.34 -14.75
CA ARG A 366 -5.83 -5.22 -15.26
C ARG A 366 -5.03 -6.50 -15.02
N GLN A 367 -5.12 -7.07 -13.82
CA GLN A 367 -4.47 -8.32 -13.49
C GLN A 367 -5.01 -9.48 -14.34
N ALA A 368 -6.33 -9.55 -14.54
CA ALA A 368 -6.95 -10.56 -15.40
C ALA A 368 -6.49 -10.44 -16.87
N ILE A 369 -6.48 -9.22 -17.43
CA ILE A 369 -6.01 -8.95 -18.80
C ILE A 369 -4.54 -9.33 -18.97
N ALA A 370 -3.68 -8.99 -18.01
CA ALA A 370 -2.26 -9.36 -18.07
C ALA A 370 -2.07 -10.90 -18.10
N ILE A 371 -2.83 -11.64 -17.29
CA ILE A 371 -2.79 -13.11 -17.27
C ILE A 371 -3.35 -13.69 -18.57
N LEU A 372 -4.42 -13.10 -19.12
CA LEU A 372 -4.99 -13.51 -20.41
C LEU A 372 -4.01 -13.31 -21.56
N LEU A 373 -3.35 -12.15 -21.62
CA LEU A 373 -2.31 -11.86 -22.60
C LEU A 373 -1.13 -12.83 -22.46
N SER A 374 -0.71 -13.13 -21.22
CA SER A 374 0.32 -14.14 -20.95
C SER A 374 -0.11 -15.52 -21.49
N CYS A 375 -1.34 -15.96 -21.24
CA CYS A 375 -1.83 -17.24 -21.76
C CYS A 375 -1.82 -17.28 -23.29
N PHE A 376 -2.25 -16.19 -23.94
CA PHE A 376 -2.28 -16.07 -25.39
C PHE A 376 -0.88 -16.08 -26.01
N LEU A 377 0.06 -15.32 -25.44
CA LEU A 377 1.44 -15.22 -25.94
C LEU A 377 2.24 -16.50 -25.73
N TYR A 378 2.06 -17.18 -24.60
CA TYR A 378 2.76 -18.43 -24.27
C TYR A 378 2.00 -19.70 -24.69
N GLY A 379 0.91 -19.57 -25.45
CA GLY A 379 0.14 -20.71 -25.98
C GLY A 379 -0.46 -21.63 -24.90
N HIS A 380 -0.74 -21.13 -23.70
CA HIS A 380 -1.37 -21.93 -22.65
C HIS A 380 -2.86 -22.11 -22.97
N ALA A 381 -3.35 -23.35 -22.93
CA ALA A 381 -4.75 -23.65 -23.21
C ALA A 381 -5.66 -23.04 -22.13
N VAL A 382 -6.45 -22.03 -22.52
CA VAL A 382 -7.54 -21.51 -21.67
C VAL A 382 -8.70 -22.48 -21.77
N THR A 383 -9.14 -23.04 -20.63
CA THR A 383 -10.26 -23.99 -20.62
C THR A 383 -11.57 -23.28 -20.97
N ILE A 384 -12.60 -24.05 -21.32
CA ILE A 384 -13.96 -23.54 -21.56
C ILE A 384 -14.47 -22.73 -20.36
N VAL A 385 -14.14 -23.16 -19.13
CA VAL A 385 -14.50 -22.46 -17.89
C VAL A 385 -13.83 -21.08 -17.81
N GLY A 386 -12.57 -20.99 -18.23
CA GLY A 386 -11.85 -19.71 -18.31
C GLY A 386 -12.46 -18.77 -19.35
N GLY A 387 -12.81 -19.28 -20.52
CA GLY A 387 -13.51 -18.53 -21.57
C GLY A 387 -14.87 -18.01 -21.11
N PHE A 388 -15.66 -18.84 -20.42
CA PHE A 388 -16.92 -18.41 -19.80
C PHE A 388 -16.69 -17.33 -18.73
N GLY A 389 -15.68 -17.49 -17.87
CA GLY A 389 -15.30 -16.48 -16.88
C GLY A 389 -15.02 -15.11 -17.50
N VAL A 390 -14.27 -15.07 -18.61
CA VAL A 390 -14.04 -13.86 -19.40
C VAL A 390 -15.36 -13.26 -19.90
N GLY A 391 -16.25 -14.08 -20.47
CA GLY A 391 -17.58 -13.65 -20.90
C GLY A 391 -18.41 -13.01 -19.79
N VAL A 392 -18.39 -13.59 -18.58
CA VAL A 392 -19.07 -13.04 -17.40
C VAL A 392 -18.51 -11.67 -17.01
N VAL A 393 -17.18 -11.48 -17.06
CA VAL A 393 -16.55 -10.19 -16.77
C VAL A 393 -16.99 -9.12 -17.76
N PHE A 394 -16.97 -9.42 -19.06
CA PHE A 394 -17.43 -8.48 -20.10
C PHE A 394 -18.90 -8.10 -19.92
N LEU A 395 -19.76 -9.08 -19.65
CA LEU A 395 -21.17 -8.85 -19.36
C LEU A 395 -21.34 -7.94 -18.14
N ALA A 396 -20.62 -8.21 -17.05
CA ALA A 396 -20.71 -7.42 -15.83
C ALA A 396 -20.28 -5.97 -16.03
N LEU A 397 -19.22 -5.72 -16.82
CA LEU A 397 -18.77 -4.38 -17.16
C LEU A 397 -19.78 -3.66 -18.05
N PHE A 398 -20.33 -4.34 -19.05
CA PHE A 398 -21.37 -3.78 -19.91
C PHE A 398 -22.60 -3.38 -19.10
N LEU A 399 -23.09 -4.28 -18.23
CA LEU A 399 -24.21 -4.00 -17.32
C LEU A 399 -23.93 -2.80 -16.41
N ARG A 400 -22.71 -2.70 -15.87
CA ARG A 400 -22.31 -1.58 -15.00
C ARG A 400 -22.32 -0.25 -15.75
N VAL A 401 -21.76 -0.20 -16.96
CA VAL A 401 -21.72 1.01 -17.79
C VAL A 401 -23.14 1.40 -18.21
N TYR A 402 -23.96 0.43 -18.63
CA TYR A 402 -25.35 0.64 -19.02
C TYR A 402 -26.19 1.18 -17.85
N ALA A 403 -26.13 0.54 -16.68
CA ALA A 403 -26.86 0.98 -15.49
C ALA A 403 -26.44 2.39 -15.05
N ARG A 404 -25.13 2.68 -15.05
CA ARG A 404 -24.61 4.01 -14.74
C ARG A 404 -25.11 5.08 -15.71
N SER A 405 -25.19 4.76 -17.00
CA SER A 405 -25.71 5.65 -18.04
C SER A 405 -27.21 5.93 -17.83
N ARG A 406 -28.02 4.88 -17.61
CA ARG A 406 -29.47 5.01 -17.37
C ARG A 406 -29.78 5.85 -16.13
N MET A 407 -29.06 5.64 -15.03
CA MET A 407 -29.24 6.43 -13.81
C MET A 407 -28.86 7.89 -13.99
N LYS A 408 -27.78 8.17 -14.74
CA LYS A 408 -27.40 9.55 -15.06
C LYS A 408 -28.45 10.26 -15.91
N SER A 409 -29.07 9.55 -16.86
CA SER A 409 -30.19 10.08 -17.66
C SER A 409 -31.45 10.32 -16.82
N GLY A 410 -31.85 9.36 -15.97
CA GLY A 410 -33.01 9.53 -15.09
C GLY A 410 -32.87 10.69 -14.11
N ARG A 411 -31.66 10.89 -13.56
CA ARG A 411 -31.37 12.00 -12.63
C ARG A 411 -31.34 13.37 -13.31
N ARG A 412 -31.02 13.44 -14.61
CA ARG A 412 -31.11 14.66 -15.42
C ARG A 412 -32.55 15.02 -15.76
N LEU A 413 -33.42 14.03 -16.01
CA LEU A 413 -34.85 14.27 -16.23
C LEU A 413 -35.60 14.68 -14.94
N ALA A 414 -35.12 14.25 -13.77
CA ALA A 414 -35.74 14.57 -12.48
C ALA A 414 -35.27 15.89 -11.84
N ALA A 415 -34.29 16.59 -12.43
CA ALA A 415 -33.94 17.93 -11.97
C ALA A 415 -35.06 18.91 -12.40
N PRO A 416 -35.70 19.64 -11.47
CA PRO A 416 -36.71 20.62 -11.86
C PRO A 416 -36.06 21.62 -12.81
N LEU A 417 -36.67 21.82 -13.97
CA LEU A 417 -36.37 22.90 -14.89
C LEU A 417 -36.40 24.21 -14.08
N GLY A 418 -35.22 24.69 -13.69
CA GLY A 418 -35.09 26.01 -13.07
C GLY A 418 -35.75 27.01 -14.00
N GLN A 419 -36.81 27.65 -13.49
CA GLN A 419 -37.51 28.75 -14.13
C GLN A 419 -36.49 29.72 -14.72
N LYS A 420 -36.42 29.78 -16.05
CA LYS A 420 -35.99 30.99 -16.73
C LYS A 420 -37.15 31.98 -16.57
N VAL A 421 -36.97 32.96 -15.70
CA VAL A 421 -37.68 34.25 -15.77
C VAL A 421 -36.62 35.30 -16.03
#